data_AF-A0A3Q1JCS8-F1
#
_entry.id   AF-A0A3Q1JCS8-F1
#
_cell.length_a   1.000
_cell.length_b   1.000
_cell.length_c   1.000
_cell.angle_alpha   90.00
_cell.angle_beta   90.00
_cell.angle_gamma   90.00
#
_symmetry.space_group_name_H-M   'P 1'
#
loop_
_entity.id
_entity.type
_entity.pdbx_description
1 polymer ?
#
loop_
_entity_poly.entity_id
_entity_poly.type
_entity_poly.pdbx_seq_one_letter_code
_entity_poly.pdbx_strand_id
1 'polypeptide(L)' 'INKVKLESIQTMSRTDKARELIDLVLNKGNSACKIMIDNLCDLDPFVSETLQLKLNECF' A
#
# COMPACT_ATOMS: atom_id res chain seq x y z
N ILE A 1 -27.16 5.42 0.34
CA ILE A 1 -25.82 5.78 0.87
C ILE A 1 -24.67 5.01 0.16
N ASN A 2 -24.93 4.10 -0.79
CA ASN A 2 -23.87 3.26 -1.37
C ASN A 2 -23.43 3.59 -2.83
N LYS A 3 -23.89 4.69 -3.43
CA LYS A 3 -23.49 5.09 -4.80
C LYS A 3 -22.39 6.16 -4.82
N VAL A 4 -22.48 7.14 -3.93
CA VAL A 4 -21.51 8.25 -3.82
C VAL A 4 -20.08 7.74 -3.59
N LYS A 5 -19.89 6.69 -2.79
CA LYS A 5 -18.57 6.15 -2.48
C LYS A 5 -17.92 5.41 -3.64
N LEU A 6 -18.70 4.87 -4.58
CA LEU A 6 -18.17 4.18 -5.77
C LEU A 6 -17.68 5.18 -6.82
N GLU A 7 -18.37 6.30 -6.98
CA GLU A 7 -18.00 7.36 -7.94
C GLU A 7 -16.74 8.14 -7.49
N SER A 8 -16.55 8.34 -6.19
CA SER A 8 -15.32 8.96 -5.66
C SER A 8 -14.07 8.11 -5.92
N ILE A 9 -14.17 6.79 -5.90
CA ILE A 9 -13.04 5.89 -6.19
C ILE A 9 -12.63 5.95 -7.68
N GLN A 10 -13.58 6.25 -8.58
CA GLN A 10 -13.28 6.42 -10.00
C GLN A 10 -12.54 7.73 -10.32
N THR A 11 -12.74 8.79 -9.54
CA THR A 11 -12.06 10.09 -9.72
C THR A 11 -10.76 10.24 -8.93
N MET A 12 -10.50 9.36 -7.97
CA MET A 12 -9.25 9.38 -7.21
C MET A 12 -8.03 9.11 -8.09
N SER A 13 -7.02 9.98 -7.94
CA SER A 13 -5.73 9.80 -8.58
C SER A 13 -5.07 8.50 -8.11
N ARG A 14 -4.15 7.95 -8.92
CA ARG A 14 -3.36 6.77 -8.52
C ARG A 14 -2.62 7.01 -7.21
N THR A 15 -2.16 8.24 -6.99
CA THR A 15 -1.48 8.67 -5.76
C THR A 15 -2.41 8.61 -4.55
N ASP A 16 -3.64 9.09 -4.67
CA ASP A 16 -4.59 9.07 -3.55
C ASP A 16 -4.99 7.64 -3.20
N LYS A 17 -5.16 6.77 -4.20
CA LYS A 17 -5.39 5.34 -3.99
C LYS A 17 -4.23 4.68 -3.26
N ALA A 18 -2.99 4.98 -3.66
CA ALA A 18 -1.81 4.45 -2.98
C ALA A 18 -1.75 4.90 -1.51
N ARG A 19 -2.05 6.18 -1.23
CA ARG A 19 -2.09 6.71 0.14
C ARG A 19 -3.14 6.01 0.99
N GLU A 20 -4.39 5.92 0.52
CA GLU A 20 -5.45 5.25 1.27
C GLU A 20 -5.15 3.77 1.54
N LEU A 21 -4.52 3.08 0.59
CA LEU A 21 -4.11 1.69 0.77
C LEU A 21 -3.01 1.55 1.84
N ILE A 22 -2.00 2.41 1.82
CA ILE A 22 -0.94 2.43 2.84
C ILE A 22 -1.55 2.72 4.21
N ASP A 23 -2.39 3.75 4.33
CA ASP A 23 -3.06 4.10 5.59
C ASP A 23 -3.92 2.95 6.12
N LEU A 24 -4.64 2.26 5.23
CA LEU A 24 -5.43 1.08 5.60
C LEU A 24 -4.56 -0.05 6.15
N VAL A 25 -3.43 -0.33 5.51
CA VAL A 25 -2.52 -1.39 5.93
C VAL A 25 -1.84 -1.03 7.26
N LEU A 26 -1.43 0.23 7.45
CA LEU A 26 -0.89 0.72 8.71
C LEU A 26 -1.87 0.55 9.87
N ASN A 27 -3.15 0.86 9.65
CA ASN A 27 -4.20 0.66 10.65
C ASN A 27 -4.46 -0.81 11.01
N LYS A 28 -4.12 -1.75 10.12
CA LYS A 28 -4.20 -3.21 10.40
C LYS A 28 -3.00 -3.72 11.19
N GLY A 29 -1.96 -2.91 11.32
CA GLY A 29 -0.78 -3.21 12.11
C GLY A 29 0.28 -4.03 11.40
N ASN A 30 1.31 -4.35 12.17
CA ASN A 30 2.60 -4.85 11.72
C ASN A 30 2.54 -6.08 10.79
N SER A 31 1.65 -7.04 11.05
CA SER A 31 1.52 -8.23 10.20
C SER A 31 1.00 -7.91 8.80
N ALA A 32 0.08 -6.95 8.67
CA ALA A 32 -0.42 -6.53 7.37
C ALA A 32 0.65 -5.74 6.60
N CYS A 33 1.44 -4.92 7.30
CA CYS A 33 2.58 -4.21 6.72
C CYS A 33 3.62 -5.18 6.13
N LYS A 34 3.96 -6.27 6.84
CA LYS A 34 4.85 -7.33 6.31
C LYS A 34 4.35 -7.84 4.97
N ILE A 35 3.09 -8.29 4.95
CA ILE A 35 2.48 -8.88 3.75
C ILE A 35 2.48 -7.88 2.59
N MET A 36 2.16 -6.61 2.84
CA MET A 36 2.20 -5.58 1.80
C MET A 36 3.62 -5.40 1.24
N ILE A 37 4.63 -5.35 2.11
CA ILE A 37 6.03 -5.20 1.71
C ILE A 37 6.49 -6.42 0.90
N ASP A 38 6.19 -7.63 1.35
CA ASP A 38 6.56 -8.87 0.66
C ASP A 38 5.96 -8.90 -0.75
N ASN A 39 4.66 -8.57 -0.88
CA ASN A 39 4.01 -8.49 -2.18
C ASN A 39 4.60 -7.38 -3.06
N LEU A 40 4.95 -6.22 -2.49
CA LEU A 40 5.57 -5.13 -3.25
C LEU A 40 6.97 -5.52 -3.73
N CYS A 41 7.72 -6.28 -2.94
CA CYS A 41 9.03 -6.85 -3.29
C CYS A 41 8.98 -7.80 -4.48
N ASP A 42 7.90 -8.57 -4.60
CA ASP A 42 7.68 -9.50 -5.70
C ASP A 42 7.14 -8.81 -6.96
N LEU A 43 6.23 -7.83 -6.78
CA LEU A 43 5.58 -7.13 -7.89
C LEU A 43 6.45 -6.05 -8.53
N ASP A 44 7.22 -5.31 -7.72
CA ASP A 44 8.06 -4.22 -8.19
C ASP A 44 9.42 -4.22 -7.47
N PRO A 45 10.39 -4.97 -8.00
CA PRO A 45 11.74 -5.01 -7.46
C PRO A 45 12.44 -3.64 -7.47
N PHE A 46 12.16 -2.80 -8.47
CA PHE A 46 12.79 -1.49 -8.60
C PHE A 46 12.33 -0.54 -7.50
N VAL A 47 11.01 -0.47 -7.25
CA VAL A 47 10.46 0.32 -6.14
C VAL A 47 10.97 -0.23 -4.81
N SER A 48 11.04 -1.55 -4.67
CA SER A 48 11.47 -2.18 -3.42
C SER A 48 12.95 -1.95 -3.11
N GLU A 49 13.80 -1.92 -4.14
CA GLU A 49 15.21 -1.54 -4.02
C GLU A 49 15.34 -0.04 -3.71
N THR A 50 14.60 0.81 -4.43
CA THR A 50 14.59 2.27 -4.22
C THR A 50 14.17 2.64 -2.79
N LEU A 51 13.19 1.93 -2.24
CA LEU A 51 12.69 2.11 -0.89
C LEU A 51 13.41 1.26 0.16
N GLN A 52 14.42 0.47 -0.25
CA GLN A 52 15.23 -0.41 0.60
C GLN A 52 14.41 -1.38 1.47
N LEU A 53 13.29 -1.86 0.95
CA LEU A 53 12.32 -2.65 1.72
C LEU A 53 12.84 -4.03 2.13
N LYS A 54 13.72 -4.64 1.32
CA LYS A 54 14.31 -5.96 1.60
C LYS A 54 15.41 -5.94 2.67
N LEU A 55 15.97 -4.77 2.98
CA LEU A 55 17.10 -4.62 3.90
C LEU A 55 16.65 -4.26 5.32
N ASN A 56 15.40 -3.86 5.49
CA ASN A 56 14.83 -3.55 6.79
C ASN A 56 14.24 -4.82 7.41
N GLU A 57 15.09 -5.61 8.06
CA GLU A 57 14.74 -6.60 9.10
C GLU A 57 14.14 -5.89 10.35
N CYS A 58 13.18 -4.99 10.16
CA CYS A 58 12.65 -4.14 11.23
C CYS A 58 11.20 -4.51 11.54
N PHE A 59 11.05 -5.33 12.58
CA PHE A 59 9.93 -5.28 13.52
C PHE A 59 10.46 -5.06 14.92
#